data_AF-A0A941F8Y0-F1
#
_entry.id   AF-A0A941F8Y0-F1
#
_cell.length_a   1.000
_cell.length_b   1.000
_cell.length_c   1.000
_cell.angle_alpha   90.00
_cell.angle_beta   90.00
_cell.angle_gamma   90.00
#
_symmetry.space_group_name_H-M   'P 1'
#
loop_
_entity.id
_entity.type
_entity.pdbx_description
1 polymer ?
#
loop_
_entity_poly.entity_id
_entity_poly.type
_entity_poly.pdbx_seq_one_letter_code
_entity_poly.pdbx_strand_id
1 'polypeptide(L)'
;QSPYEYRLSDSYAINDILASAWLSGDRSKEAATKQVQNLSHPDKIVRYWTAVGLRSQSKEQLQPFEKEIKQAMSDEYAPVAITAAAMAYNQFNSSEAQSVLKSYLLHENDMLALLTIHYLMYVDNKQPFVETVRASREMKGRTYNPKAAAVDFLGSLGLVPNNPSYRQ
;
A
#
# COMPACT_ATOMS: atom_id res chain seq x y z
N GLN A 1 -5.19 20.87 -13.84
CA GLN A 1 -6.24 21.04 -12.81
C GLN A 1 -5.57 21.39 -11.50
N SER A 2 -5.95 22.49 -10.88
CA SER A 2 -5.52 22.85 -9.53
C SER A 2 -6.32 22.09 -8.46
N PRO A 3 -5.82 21.95 -7.22
CA PRO A 3 -6.61 21.38 -6.12
C PRO A 3 -7.95 22.10 -5.89
N TYR A 4 -7.98 23.42 -6.09
CA TYR A 4 -9.19 24.22 -6.00
C TYR A 4 -10.22 23.82 -7.06
N GLU A 5 -9.79 23.68 -8.32
CA GLU A 5 -10.67 23.24 -9.42
C GLU A 5 -11.15 21.80 -9.22
N TYR A 6 -10.29 20.91 -8.72
CA TYR A 6 -10.69 19.53 -8.41
C TYR A 6 -11.77 19.48 -7.33
N ARG A 7 -11.61 20.26 -6.25
CA ARG A 7 -12.60 20.36 -5.17
C ARG A 7 -13.99 20.81 -5.67
N LEU A 8 -14.03 21.64 -6.70
CA LEU A 8 -15.29 22.14 -7.28
C LEU A 8 -15.89 21.19 -8.32
N SER A 9 -15.18 20.14 -8.71
CA SER A 9 -15.65 19.18 -9.71
C SER A 9 -16.47 18.06 -9.09
N ASP A 10 -17.40 17.50 -9.87
CA ASP A 10 -18.18 16.31 -9.48
C ASP A 10 -17.29 15.06 -9.30
N SER A 11 -16.05 15.11 -9.80
CA SER A 11 -15.03 14.06 -9.58
C SER A 11 -14.46 14.05 -8.16
N TYR A 12 -14.88 14.97 -7.29
CA TYR A 12 -14.54 14.99 -5.87
C TYR A 12 -15.76 14.60 -5.02
N ALA A 13 -16.01 13.29 -4.93
CA ALA A 13 -17.12 12.72 -4.16
C ALA A 13 -16.87 12.80 -2.64
N ILE A 14 -16.76 14.01 -2.09
CA ILE A 14 -16.27 14.23 -0.73
C ILE A 14 -17.08 13.51 0.36
N ASN A 15 -18.40 13.40 0.18
CA ASN A 15 -19.25 12.70 1.14
C ASN A 15 -18.90 11.21 1.19
N ASP A 16 -18.70 10.57 0.04
CA ASP A 16 -18.35 9.16 -0.05
C ASP A 16 -16.91 8.92 0.43
N ILE A 17 -16.00 9.84 0.10
CA ILE A 17 -14.61 9.82 0.57
C ILE A 17 -14.57 9.87 2.09
N LEU A 18 -15.28 10.82 2.73
CA LEU A 18 -15.33 10.94 4.19
C LEU A 18 -16.02 9.74 4.83
N ALA A 19 -17.13 9.26 4.24
CA ALA A 19 -17.84 8.09 4.73
C ALA A 19 -16.94 6.84 4.73
N SER A 20 -16.10 6.67 3.70
CA SER A 20 -15.11 5.59 3.65
C SER A 20 -13.95 5.82 4.62
N ALA A 21 -13.42 7.05 4.70
CA ALA A 21 -12.29 7.37 5.56
C ALA A 21 -12.63 7.17 7.04
N TRP A 22 -13.86 7.49 7.47
CA TRP A 22 -14.33 7.31 8.85
C TRP A 22 -14.45 5.87 9.31
N LEU A 23 -14.44 4.91 8.40
CA LEU A 23 -14.34 3.49 8.77
C LEU A 23 -12.91 3.07 9.11
N SER A 24 -11.90 3.90 8.83
CA SER A 24 -10.51 3.56 9.08
C SER A 24 -10.24 3.43 10.58
N GLY A 25 -9.72 2.29 11.01
CA GLY A 25 -9.48 1.98 12.43
C GLY A 25 -10.69 1.37 13.14
N ASP A 26 -11.88 1.38 12.54
CA ASP A 26 -13.02 0.62 13.06
C ASP A 26 -12.85 -0.86 12.73
N ARG A 27 -12.65 -1.67 13.79
CA ARG A 27 -12.42 -3.12 13.70
C ARG A 27 -13.69 -3.95 13.86
N SER A 28 -14.87 -3.37 13.65
CA SER A 28 -16.13 -4.13 13.66
C SER A 28 -16.28 -4.97 12.39
N LYS A 29 -17.05 -6.07 12.46
CA LYS A 29 -17.34 -6.91 11.29
C LYS A 29 -18.16 -6.14 10.24
N GLU A 30 -19.02 -5.26 10.73
CA GLU A 30 -19.86 -4.36 9.96
C GLU A 30 -18.99 -3.39 9.15
N ALA A 31 -17.99 -2.77 9.78
CA ALA A 31 -17.03 -1.91 9.09
C ALA A 31 -16.22 -2.68 8.05
N ALA A 32 -15.70 -3.87 8.39
CA ALA A 32 -14.97 -4.71 7.45
C ALA A 32 -15.81 -5.07 6.21
N THR A 33 -17.07 -5.47 6.41
CA THR A 33 -18.00 -5.81 5.32
C THR A 33 -18.25 -4.59 4.42
N LYS A 34 -18.52 -3.43 5.01
CA LYS A 34 -18.78 -2.19 4.27
C LYS A 34 -17.54 -1.70 3.52
N GLN A 35 -16.37 -1.82 4.12
CA GLN A 35 -15.11 -1.54 3.47
C GLN A 35 -14.92 -2.46 2.26
N VAL A 36 -15.08 -3.77 2.40
CA VAL A 36 -14.92 -4.69 1.26
C VAL A 36 -15.87 -4.37 0.10
N GLN A 37 -17.12 -4.00 0.38
CA GLN A 37 -18.06 -3.54 -0.66
C GLN A 37 -17.56 -2.31 -1.40
N ASN A 38 -16.90 -1.39 -0.70
CA ASN A 38 -16.36 -0.17 -1.29
C ASN A 38 -15.08 -0.40 -2.12
N LEU A 39 -14.47 -1.59 -2.11
CA LEU A 39 -13.33 -1.90 -2.99
C LEU A 39 -13.70 -1.86 -4.48
N SER A 40 -14.98 -1.93 -4.83
CA SER A 40 -15.47 -1.76 -6.21
C SER A 40 -16.10 -0.39 -6.48
N HIS A 41 -15.92 0.60 -5.58
CA HIS A 41 -16.51 1.92 -5.75
C HIS A 41 -15.97 2.61 -7.02
N PRO A 42 -16.79 3.33 -7.81
CA PRO A 42 -16.33 3.98 -9.05
C PRO A 42 -15.23 5.02 -8.80
N ASP A 43 -15.32 5.76 -7.69
CA ASP A 43 -14.29 6.72 -7.27
C ASP A 43 -13.08 6.01 -6.65
N LYS A 44 -11.91 6.19 -7.28
CA LYS A 44 -10.62 5.62 -6.85
C LYS A 44 -10.15 6.11 -5.48
N ILE A 45 -10.54 7.31 -5.05
CA ILE A 45 -10.18 7.87 -3.75
C ILE A 45 -10.98 7.19 -2.63
N VAL A 46 -12.24 6.83 -2.90
CA VAL A 46 -13.04 6.00 -2.00
C VAL A 46 -12.42 4.61 -1.87
N ARG A 47 -12.04 3.98 -2.99
CA ARG A 47 -11.33 2.68 -2.98
C ARG A 47 -10.01 2.75 -2.21
N TYR A 48 -9.27 3.86 -2.33
CA TYR A 48 -8.03 4.06 -1.59
C TYR A 48 -8.26 4.12 -0.07
N TRP A 49 -9.17 4.97 0.40
CA TRP A 49 -9.49 5.04 1.84
C TRP A 49 -10.05 3.75 2.38
N THR A 50 -10.82 3.04 1.56
CA THR A 50 -11.28 1.69 1.86
C THR A 50 -10.13 0.71 2.08
N ALA A 51 -9.19 0.63 1.14
CA ALA A 51 -8.02 -0.26 1.25
C ALA A 51 -7.15 0.10 2.47
N VAL A 52 -6.97 1.39 2.75
CA VAL A 52 -6.26 1.88 3.94
C VAL A 52 -6.98 1.44 5.22
N GLY A 53 -8.30 1.58 5.30
CA GLY A 53 -9.08 1.17 6.46
C GLY A 53 -9.02 -0.34 6.73
N LEU A 54 -9.08 -1.16 5.67
CA LEU A 54 -8.99 -2.63 5.75
C LEU A 54 -7.68 -3.11 6.39
N ARG A 55 -6.58 -2.35 6.26
CA ARG A 55 -5.29 -2.72 6.89
C ARG A 55 -5.34 -2.79 8.41
N SER A 56 -6.33 -2.15 9.03
CA SER A 56 -6.50 -2.18 10.48
C SER A 56 -7.23 -3.43 10.99
N GLN A 57 -7.89 -4.18 10.11
CA GLN A 57 -8.67 -5.38 10.45
C GLN A 57 -7.75 -6.55 10.82
N SER A 58 -8.25 -7.48 11.64
CA SER A 58 -7.51 -8.70 11.95
C SER A 58 -7.53 -9.69 10.78
N LYS A 59 -6.60 -10.65 10.78
CA LYS A 59 -6.55 -11.72 9.78
C LYS A 59 -7.87 -12.49 9.72
N GLU A 60 -8.44 -12.83 10.88
CA GLU A 60 -9.67 -13.61 11.02
C GLU A 60 -10.86 -12.87 10.41
N GLN A 61 -10.89 -11.54 10.53
CA GLN A 61 -11.94 -10.71 9.93
C GLN A 61 -11.79 -10.56 8.42
N LEU A 62 -10.55 -10.55 7.92
CA LEU A 62 -10.27 -10.41 6.48
C LEU A 62 -10.36 -11.73 5.72
N GLN A 63 -10.21 -12.87 6.39
CA GLN A 63 -10.20 -14.19 5.76
C GLN A 63 -11.42 -14.50 4.88
N PRO A 64 -12.67 -14.14 5.26
CA PRO A 64 -13.83 -14.32 4.39
C PRO A 64 -13.78 -13.49 3.10
N PHE A 65 -12.95 -12.44 3.06
CA PHE A 65 -12.87 -11.45 1.99
C PHE A 65 -11.57 -11.54 1.18
N GLU A 66 -10.84 -12.66 1.30
CA GLU A 66 -9.56 -12.86 0.62
C GLU A 66 -9.69 -12.67 -0.90
N LYS A 67 -10.78 -13.13 -1.50
CA LYS A 67 -11.02 -13.03 -2.95
C LYS A 67 -11.11 -11.59 -3.40
N GLU A 68 -11.90 -10.77 -2.71
CA GLU A 68 -12.13 -9.36 -3.01
C GLU A 68 -10.84 -8.56 -2.83
N ILE A 69 -10.09 -8.83 -1.75
CA ILE A 69 -8.79 -8.20 -1.51
C ILE A 69 -7.80 -8.57 -2.61
N LYS A 70 -7.73 -9.84 -3.01
CA LYS A 70 -6.86 -10.29 -4.11
C LYS A 70 -7.26 -9.64 -5.43
N GLN A 71 -8.55 -9.48 -5.72
CA GLN A 71 -9.01 -8.78 -6.91
C GLN A 71 -8.58 -7.30 -6.93
N ALA A 72 -8.63 -6.62 -5.78
CA ALA A 72 -8.19 -5.24 -5.64
C ALA A 72 -6.67 -5.03 -5.87
N MET A 73 -5.86 -6.10 -5.89
CA MET A 73 -4.43 -6.01 -6.27
C MET A 73 -4.23 -5.60 -7.73
N SER A 74 -5.28 -5.70 -8.56
CA SER A 74 -5.26 -5.31 -9.97
C SER A 74 -6.01 -4.00 -10.23
N ASP A 75 -6.25 -3.18 -9.19
CA ASP A 75 -6.89 -1.88 -9.34
C ASP A 75 -6.07 -0.94 -10.24
N GLU A 76 -6.75 -0.22 -11.13
CA GLU A 76 -6.13 0.77 -12.02
C GLU A 76 -5.44 1.91 -11.24
N TYR A 77 -5.91 2.20 -10.04
CA TYR A 77 -5.28 3.17 -9.15
C TYR A 77 -4.22 2.48 -8.29
N ALA A 78 -2.96 2.63 -8.69
CA ALA A 78 -1.82 1.95 -8.08
C ALA A 78 -1.76 1.98 -6.53
N PRO A 79 -2.09 3.08 -5.82
CA PRO A 79 -2.15 3.05 -4.36
C PRO A 79 -3.12 2.00 -3.79
N VAL A 80 -4.25 1.74 -4.45
CA VAL A 80 -5.19 0.67 -4.06
C VAL A 80 -4.53 -0.69 -4.29
N ALA A 81 -3.99 -0.92 -5.49
CA ALA A 81 -3.31 -2.16 -5.86
C ALA A 81 -2.17 -2.51 -4.89
N ILE A 82 -1.30 -1.55 -4.59
CA ILE A 82 -0.18 -1.69 -3.66
C ILE A 82 -0.68 -2.00 -2.24
N THR A 83 -1.70 -1.29 -1.77
CA THR A 83 -2.28 -1.49 -0.43
C THR A 83 -2.92 -2.88 -0.30
N ALA A 84 -3.69 -3.29 -1.31
CA ALA A 84 -4.32 -4.61 -1.39
C ALA A 84 -3.27 -5.73 -1.46
N ALA A 85 -2.20 -5.55 -2.25
CA ALA A 85 -1.12 -6.52 -2.34
C ALA A 85 -0.36 -6.65 -1.00
N ALA A 86 -0.09 -5.54 -0.30
CA ALA A 86 0.51 -5.59 1.02
C ALA A 86 -0.36 -6.39 2.02
N MET A 87 -1.68 -6.18 2.01
CA MET A 87 -2.61 -6.97 2.82
C MET A 87 -2.62 -8.45 2.43
N ALA A 88 -2.76 -8.75 1.13
CA ALA A 88 -2.85 -10.11 0.64
C ALA A 88 -1.56 -10.91 0.90
N TYR A 89 -0.40 -10.25 0.81
CA TYR A 89 0.87 -10.85 1.19
C TYR A 89 0.92 -11.14 2.69
N ASN A 90 0.65 -10.15 3.53
CA ASN A 90 0.82 -10.28 4.98
C ASN A 90 -0.19 -11.24 5.62
N GLN A 91 -1.46 -11.18 5.17
CA GLN A 91 -2.54 -11.94 5.80
C GLN A 91 -2.70 -13.34 5.21
N PHE A 92 -2.46 -13.49 3.91
CA PHE A 92 -2.78 -14.71 3.16
C PHE A 92 -1.57 -15.40 2.52
N ASN A 93 -0.36 -14.87 2.71
CA ASN A 93 0.88 -15.39 2.09
C ASN A 93 0.78 -15.50 0.56
N SER A 94 0.10 -14.55 -0.08
CA SER A 94 -0.14 -14.56 -1.53
C SER A 94 1.17 -14.37 -2.33
N SER A 95 1.53 -15.35 -3.16
CA SER A 95 2.68 -15.28 -4.07
C SER A 95 2.47 -14.26 -5.20
N GLU A 96 1.23 -14.10 -5.64
CA GLU A 96 0.82 -13.09 -6.61
C GLU A 96 1.04 -11.71 -6.02
N ALA A 97 0.64 -11.51 -4.76
CA ALA A 97 0.84 -10.25 -4.05
C ALA A 97 2.33 -9.90 -3.90
N GLN A 98 3.17 -10.89 -3.58
CA GLN A 98 4.61 -10.71 -3.56
C GLN A 98 5.15 -10.21 -4.91
N SER A 99 4.65 -10.76 -6.01
CA SER A 99 5.08 -10.38 -7.36
C SER A 99 4.64 -8.96 -7.72
N VAL A 100 3.40 -8.59 -7.38
CA VAL A 100 2.89 -7.23 -7.52
C VAL A 100 3.75 -6.22 -6.75
N LEU A 101 4.02 -6.48 -5.46
CA LEU A 101 4.86 -5.62 -4.63
C LEU A 101 6.28 -5.49 -5.20
N LYS A 102 6.89 -6.59 -5.68
CA LYS A 102 8.21 -6.55 -6.33
C LYS A 102 8.22 -5.67 -7.57
N SER A 103 7.16 -5.72 -8.38
CA SER A 103 7.05 -4.84 -9.55
C SER A 103 6.98 -3.36 -9.16
N TYR A 104 6.21 -3.02 -8.12
CA TYR A 104 6.10 -1.64 -7.66
C TYR A 104 7.36 -1.10 -6.97
N LEU A 105 8.15 -1.95 -6.31
CA LEU A 105 9.48 -1.58 -5.84
C LEU A 105 10.39 -1.11 -6.98
N LEU A 106 10.26 -1.70 -8.17
CA LEU A 106 11.06 -1.37 -9.35
C LEU A 106 10.37 -0.38 -10.29
N HIS A 107 9.24 0.21 -9.87
CA HIS A 107 8.50 1.15 -10.72
C HIS A 107 9.28 2.45 -10.92
N GLU A 108 9.16 3.08 -12.09
CA GLU A 108 9.84 4.34 -12.41
C GLU A 108 9.33 5.51 -11.56
N ASN A 109 8.05 5.52 -11.22
CA ASN A 109 7.45 6.48 -10.29
C ASN A 109 7.94 6.22 -8.85
N ASP A 110 8.81 7.12 -8.38
CA ASP A 110 9.41 7.08 -7.04
C ASP A 110 8.40 7.06 -5.90
N MET A 111 7.23 7.68 -6.05
CA MET A 111 6.21 7.70 -5.00
C MET A 111 5.56 6.32 -4.83
N LEU A 112 5.42 5.56 -5.92
CA LEU A 112 4.89 4.19 -5.87
C LEU A 112 5.91 3.23 -5.25
N ALA A 113 7.19 3.38 -5.62
CA ALA A 113 8.28 2.62 -4.99
C ALA A 113 8.37 2.93 -3.48
N LEU A 114 8.32 4.22 -3.11
CA LEU A 114 8.33 4.67 -1.72
C LEU A 114 7.15 4.12 -0.91
N LEU A 115 5.93 4.24 -1.43
CA LEU A 115 4.72 3.69 -0.79
C LEU A 115 4.87 2.18 -0.55
N THR A 116 5.39 1.45 -1.54
CA THR A 116 5.58 0.01 -1.45
C THR A 116 6.60 -0.34 -0.36
N ILE A 117 7.74 0.34 -0.31
CA ILE A 117 8.76 0.14 0.75
C ILE A 117 8.15 0.42 2.13
N HIS A 118 7.39 1.51 2.27
CA HIS A 118 6.73 1.84 3.54
C HIS A 118 5.76 0.74 4.00
N TYR A 119 4.99 0.13 3.11
CA TYR A 119 4.15 -1.00 3.52
C TYR A 119 4.95 -2.25 3.88
N LEU A 120 6.04 -2.53 3.17
CA LEU A 120 6.94 -3.64 3.51
C LEU A 120 7.62 -3.48 4.87
N MET A 121 7.73 -2.26 5.43
CA MET A 121 8.18 -2.08 6.81
C MET A 121 7.28 -2.81 7.82
N TYR A 122 5.99 -2.97 7.50
CA TYR A 122 4.99 -3.53 8.40
C TYR A 122 4.59 -4.97 8.06
N VAL A 123 5.21 -5.60 7.06
CA VAL A 123 4.96 -7.04 6.81
C VAL A 123 5.80 -7.90 7.73
N ASP A 124 5.27 -9.07 8.11
CA ASP A 124 5.95 -10.00 9.01
C ASP A 124 7.17 -10.62 8.34
N ASN A 125 7.00 -11.15 7.12
CA ASN A 125 8.09 -11.75 6.35
C ASN A 125 8.68 -10.76 5.33
N LYS A 126 9.79 -10.14 5.69
CA LYS A 126 10.50 -9.17 4.81
C LYS A 126 11.50 -9.81 3.86
N GLN A 127 11.98 -11.03 4.16
CA GLN A 127 13.10 -11.67 3.47
C GLN A 127 12.93 -11.76 1.95
N PRO A 128 11.74 -12.11 1.40
CA PRO A 128 11.59 -12.25 -0.05
C PRO A 128 11.82 -10.98 -0.86
N PHE A 129 11.82 -9.80 -0.22
CA PHE A 129 11.96 -8.51 -0.89
C PHE A 129 13.37 -7.92 -0.83
N VAL A 130 14.29 -8.50 -0.06
CA VAL A 130 15.63 -7.93 0.20
C VAL A 130 16.36 -7.55 -1.09
N GLU A 131 16.48 -8.48 -2.04
CA GLU A 131 17.19 -8.23 -3.29
C GLU A 131 16.46 -7.21 -4.19
N THR A 132 15.13 -7.22 -4.18
CA THR A 132 14.35 -6.25 -4.95
C THR A 132 14.46 -4.84 -4.35
N VAL A 133 14.53 -4.72 -3.02
CA VAL A 133 14.75 -3.43 -2.34
C VAL A 133 16.16 -2.91 -2.61
N ARG A 134 17.18 -3.77 -2.60
CA ARG A 134 18.55 -3.41 -3.03
C ARG A 134 18.54 -2.89 -4.47
N ALA A 135 17.92 -3.64 -5.39
CA ALA A 135 17.82 -3.23 -6.79
C ALA A 135 17.08 -1.89 -6.94
N SER A 136 15.96 -1.69 -6.24
CA SER A 136 15.17 -0.45 -6.26
C SER A 136 16.00 0.78 -5.86
N ARG A 137 16.82 0.65 -4.82
CA ARG A 137 17.74 1.70 -4.33
C ARG A 137 18.78 2.09 -5.38
N GLU A 138 19.33 1.13 -6.10
CA GLU A 138 20.39 1.35 -7.11
C GLU A 138 19.86 1.82 -8.46
N MET A 139 18.53 1.94 -8.64
CA MET A 139 17.97 2.38 -9.92
C MET A 139 18.42 3.79 -10.30
N LYS A 140 18.88 3.94 -11.55
CA LYS A 140 19.28 5.23 -12.11
C LYS A 140 18.09 6.19 -12.14
N GLY A 141 18.29 7.42 -11.68
CA GLY A 141 17.24 8.45 -11.62
C GLY A 141 16.37 8.41 -10.37
N ARG A 142 16.52 7.40 -9.50
CA ARG A 142 15.82 7.27 -8.22
C ARG A 142 16.19 8.41 -7.27
N THR A 143 15.20 9.15 -6.77
CA THR A 143 15.38 10.25 -5.81
C THR A 143 15.73 9.76 -4.41
N TYR A 144 16.07 10.70 -3.53
CA TYR A 144 16.54 10.41 -2.17
C TYR A 144 15.52 9.62 -1.32
N ASN A 145 14.24 9.98 -1.34
CA ASN A 145 13.24 9.41 -0.44
C ASN A 145 13.10 7.88 -0.55
N PRO A 146 12.86 7.28 -1.74
CA PRO A 146 12.82 5.82 -1.85
C PRO A 146 14.17 5.15 -1.54
N LYS A 147 15.31 5.80 -1.79
CA LYS A 147 16.63 5.27 -1.40
C LYS A 147 16.79 5.22 0.12
N ALA A 148 16.40 6.29 0.81
CA ALA A 148 16.44 6.37 2.27
C ALA A 148 15.51 5.32 2.88
N ALA A 149 14.28 5.19 2.39
CA ALA A 149 13.34 4.17 2.84
C ALA A 149 13.88 2.74 2.60
N ALA A 150 14.60 2.50 1.49
CA ALA A 150 15.26 1.22 1.25
C ALA A 150 16.37 0.92 2.28
N VAL A 151 17.12 1.95 2.70
CA VAL A 151 18.11 1.82 3.79
C VAL A 151 17.41 1.50 5.10
N ASP A 152 16.30 2.16 5.43
CA ASP A 152 15.52 1.86 6.64
C ASP A 152 15.01 0.42 6.63
N PHE A 153 14.50 -0.05 5.49
CA PHE A 153 14.05 -1.44 5.31
C PHE A 153 15.18 -2.44 5.52
N LEU A 154 16.30 -2.28 4.81
CA LEU A 154 17.46 -3.16 4.93
C LEU A 154 18.08 -3.09 6.33
N GLY A 155 18.07 -1.90 6.92
CA GLY A 155 18.55 -1.61 8.27
C GLY A 155 17.71 -2.29 9.34
N SER A 156 16.39 -2.35 9.17
CA SER A 156 15.48 -3.10 10.06
C SER A 156 15.78 -4.61 10.12
N LEU A 157 16.52 -5.11 9.12
CA LEU A 157 16.98 -6.50 9.03
C LEU A 157 18.46 -6.67 9.43
N GLY A 158 19.14 -5.59 9.86
CA GLY A 158 20.57 -5.61 10.17
C GLY A 158 21.49 -5.79 8.96
N LEU A 159 20.99 -5.59 7.74
CA LEU A 159 21.75 -5.82 6.49
C LEU A 159 22.59 -4.62 6.07
N VAL A 160 22.30 -3.44 6.61
CA VAL A 160 23.06 -2.19 6.44
C VAL A 160 23.05 -1.41 7.77
N PRO A 161 24.05 -0.54 8.02
CA PRO A 161 24.03 0.35 9.17
C PRO A 161 22.79 1.25 9.14
N ASN A 162 21.99 1.21 10.21
CA ASN A 162 20.80 2.07 10.38
C ASN A 162 21.08 3.13 11.45
N ASN A 163 22.07 3.98 11.20
CA ASN A 163 22.49 5.02 12.12
C ASN A 163 22.57 6.38 11.40
N PRO A 164 22.34 7.50 12.12
CA PRO A 164 22.28 8.85 11.52
C PRO A 164 23.53 9.26 10.73
N SER A 165 24.67 8.61 10.99
CA SER A 165 25.97 8.92 10.38
C SER A 165 26.10 8.53 8.90
N TYR A 166 25.17 7.76 8.34
CA TYR A 166 25.25 7.20 6.97
C TYR A 166 24.23 7.79 5.98
N ARG A 167 23.63 8.95 6.29
CA ARG A 167 22.83 9.72 5.32
C ARG A 167 23.77 10.41 4.32
N GLN A 168 24.19 9.70 3.28
CA GLN A 168 24.83 10.27 2.08
C GLN A 168 23.87 10.19 0.90
#